data_AF-W2NIR3-F1
#
_entry.id   AF-W2NIR3-F1
#
_cell.length_a   1.000
_cell.length_b   1.000
_cell.length_c   1.000
_cell.angle_alpha   90.00
_cell.angle_beta   90.00
_cell.angle_gamma   90.00
#
_symmetry.space_group_name_H-M   'P 1'
#
loop_
_entity.id
_entity.type
_entity.pdbx_description
1 polymer ?
#
loop_
_entity_poly.entity_id
_entity_poly.type
_entity_poly.pdbx_seq_one_letter_code
_entity_poly.pdbx_strand_id
1 'polypeptide(L)'
;MSCEKLAMRSPPADLTNEEEVSAYIKEKIRVYSNFPKPGADFSDVTSLLLDPIAFQVAIDALKLRYEDKGITHVVSTESRGFIFGAPLALALEAAFVPVRRTRRLPGDVVGVDYVSGYYSGRMEVHQDAIPNGGRVVIIDDLVASVRQTVLSLYYDILEVAASLTDVIL
;
A
#
# COMPACT_ATOMS: atom_id res chain seq x y z
N MET A 1 -13.83 -2.10 30.19
CA MET A 1 -14.45 -1.48 29.01
C MET A 1 -14.36 -2.52 27.91
N SER A 2 -15.44 -3.29 27.70
CA SER A 2 -15.40 -4.62 27.07
C SER A 2 -15.05 -4.58 25.58
N CYS A 3 -14.32 -5.61 25.17
CA CYS A 3 -13.81 -5.91 23.83
C CYS A 3 -14.93 -6.32 22.83
N GLU A 4 -16.19 -5.93 23.08
CA GLU A 4 -17.38 -6.39 22.34
C GLU A 4 -17.67 -5.60 21.06
N LYS A 5 -16.90 -4.55 20.73
CA LYS A 5 -17.24 -3.62 19.62
C LYS A 5 -16.79 -4.03 18.22
N LEU A 6 -16.11 -5.17 18.04
CA LEU A 6 -15.66 -5.65 16.72
C LEU A 6 -16.30 -6.98 16.29
N ALA A 7 -17.31 -7.46 17.03
CA ALA A 7 -18.06 -8.65 16.62
C ALA A 7 -18.96 -8.33 15.40
N MET A 8 -18.54 -8.85 14.25
CA MET A 8 -19.30 -9.19 13.04
C MET A 8 -20.63 -8.46 12.81
N ARG A 9 -20.55 -7.19 12.41
CA ARG A 9 -21.59 -6.63 11.54
C ARG A 9 -21.24 -7.04 10.11
N SER A 10 -22.23 -7.48 9.33
CA SER A 10 -22.04 -7.67 7.89
C SER A 10 -21.37 -6.41 7.32
N PRO A 11 -20.37 -6.56 6.44
CA PRO A 11 -19.69 -5.41 5.87
C PRO A 11 -20.74 -4.51 5.19
N PRO A 12 -20.59 -3.18 5.31
CA PRO A 12 -21.54 -2.21 4.73
C PRO A 12 -21.51 -2.16 3.19
N ALA A 13 -20.61 -2.91 2.57
CA ALA A 13 -20.51 -3.13 1.13
C ALA A 13 -20.33 -4.63 0.86
N ASP A 14 -20.91 -5.13 -0.24
CA ASP A 14 -20.56 -6.45 -0.77
C ASP A 14 -19.11 -6.45 -1.24
N LEU A 15 -18.23 -7.13 -0.51
CA LEU A 15 -16.79 -7.21 -0.81
C LEU A 15 -16.50 -7.89 -2.15
N THR A 16 -17.42 -8.69 -2.67
CA THR A 16 -17.27 -9.35 -3.98
C THR A 16 -17.60 -8.40 -5.15
N ASN A 17 -18.20 -7.24 -4.87
CA ASN A 17 -18.55 -6.22 -5.85
C ASN A 17 -17.55 -5.04 -5.78
N GLU A 18 -16.54 -5.05 -6.67
CA GLU A 18 -15.49 -4.03 -6.70
C GLU A 18 -16.03 -2.60 -6.88
N GLU A 19 -17.14 -2.41 -7.62
CA GLU A 19 -17.72 -1.09 -7.84
C GLU A 19 -18.37 -0.54 -6.56
N GLU A 20 -19.08 -1.40 -5.83
CA GLU A 20 -19.73 -1.04 -4.56
C GLU A 20 -18.69 -0.72 -3.47
N VAL A 21 -17.65 -1.54 -3.34
CA VAL A 21 -16.51 -1.26 -2.47
C VAL A 21 -15.85 0.06 -2.84
N SER A 22 -15.61 0.30 -4.14
CA SER A 22 -14.99 1.56 -4.59
C SER A 22 -15.84 2.77 -4.24
N ALA A 23 -17.16 2.71 -4.47
CA ALA A 23 -18.08 3.78 -4.14
C ALA A 23 -18.08 4.05 -2.63
N TYR A 24 -18.21 3.00 -1.81
CA TYR A 24 -18.18 3.11 -0.37
C TYR A 24 -16.87 3.71 0.16
N ILE A 25 -15.72 3.27 -0.32
CA ILE A 25 -14.40 3.82 0.06
C ILE A 25 -14.29 5.30 -0.33
N LYS A 26 -14.74 5.68 -1.53
CA LYS A 26 -14.68 7.07 -2.01
C LYS A 26 -15.51 8.01 -1.13
N GLU A 27 -16.67 7.58 -0.65
CA GLU A 27 -17.50 8.37 0.28
C GLU A 27 -16.80 8.65 1.63
N LYS A 28 -15.82 7.81 1.99
CA LYS A 28 -15.07 7.91 3.26
C LYS A 28 -13.79 8.73 3.14
N ILE A 29 -13.39 9.08 1.92
CA ILE A 29 -12.21 9.89 1.64
C ILE A 29 -12.62 11.35 1.47
N ARG A 30 -12.03 12.24 2.26
CA ARG A 30 -12.24 13.67 2.12
C ARG A 30 -11.41 14.20 0.95
N VAL A 31 -12.00 15.08 0.15
CA VAL A 31 -11.29 15.76 -0.95
C VAL A 31 -11.08 17.23 -0.60
N TYR A 32 -9.85 17.69 -0.73
CA TYR A 32 -9.47 19.10 -0.62
C TYR A 32 -9.13 19.64 -2.00
N SER A 33 -9.95 20.56 -2.51
CA SER A 33 -9.66 21.24 -3.77
C SER A 33 -8.60 22.31 -3.63
N ASN A 34 -7.84 22.51 -4.71
CA ASN A 34 -6.73 23.45 -4.82
C ASN A 34 -5.58 23.19 -3.84
N PHE A 35 -5.32 21.91 -3.52
CA PHE A 35 -4.23 21.49 -2.65
C PHE A 35 -3.31 20.46 -3.34
N PRO A 36 -1.97 20.54 -3.18
CA PRO A 36 -1.22 21.59 -2.49
C PRO A 36 -1.07 22.89 -3.29
N LYS A 37 -1.61 22.92 -4.53
CA LYS A 37 -1.54 24.05 -5.44
C LYS A 37 -2.90 24.26 -6.14
N PRO A 38 -3.19 25.47 -6.63
CA PRO A 38 -4.40 25.74 -7.41
C PRO A 38 -4.55 24.79 -8.61
N GLY A 39 -5.77 24.33 -8.86
CA GLY A 39 -6.10 23.42 -9.96
C GLY A 39 -5.76 21.94 -9.71
N ALA A 40 -5.42 21.56 -8.46
CA ALA A 40 -5.22 20.17 -8.06
C ALA A 40 -6.17 19.80 -6.91
N ASP A 41 -6.78 18.61 -6.98
CA ASP A 41 -7.52 18.03 -5.87
C ASP A 41 -6.63 17.06 -5.10
N PHE A 42 -6.79 17.05 -3.77
CA PHE A 42 -6.06 16.15 -2.88
C PHE A 42 -7.04 15.25 -2.12
N SER A 43 -6.91 13.95 -2.34
CA SER A 43 -7.63 12.92 -1.59
C SER A 43 -6.93 12.69 -0.25
N ASP A 44 -7.60 13.02 0.85
CA ASP A 44 -7.11 12.81 2.20
C ASP A 44 -7.71 11.52 2.77
N VAL A 45 -6.90 10.45 2.76
CA VAL A 45 -7.28 9.13 3.27
C VAL A 45 -7.45 9.10 4.79
N THR A 46 -7.01 10.13 5.52
CA THR A 46 -7.08 10.11 7.00
C THR A 46 -8.52 10.07 7.52
N SER A 47 -9.49 10.61 6.78
CA SER A 47 -10.91 10.48 7.15
C SER A 47 -11.41 9.03 7.08
N LEU A 48 -10.91 8.24 6.12
CA LEU A 48 -11.19 6.81 6.04
C LEU A 48 -10.55 6.07 7.21
N LEU A 49 -9.31 6.42 7.57
CA LEU A 49 -8.59 5.79 8.68
C LEU A 49 -9.23 6.05 10.05
N LEU A 50 -9.97 7.15 10.21
CA LEU A 50 -10.72 7.47 11.42
C LEU A 50 -12.04 6.69 11.54
N ASP A 51 -12.53 6.10 10.44
CA ASP A 51 -13.67 5.19 10.44
C ASP A 51 -13.16 3.74 10.47
N PRO A 52 -13.17 3.07 11.65
CA PRO A 52 -12.61 1.73 11.78
C PRO A 52 -13.35 0.69 10.92
N ILE A 53 -14.62 0.91 10.59
CA ILE A 53 -15.38 0.02 9.71
C ILE A 53 -14.91 0.22 8.27
N ALA A 54 -14.76 1.47 7.82
CA ALA A 54 -14.29 1.76 6.48
C ALA A 54 -12.86 1.26 6.24
N PHE A 55 -11.99 1.41 7.23
CA PHE A 55 -10.63 0.88 7.13
C PHE A 55 -10.62 -0.66 7.08
N GLN A 56 -11.45 -1.33 7.89
CA GLN A 56 -11.59 -2.78 7.82
C GLN A 56 -12.11 -3.24 6.44
N VAL A 57 -13.13 -2.57 5.88
CA VAL A 57 -13.65 -2.86 4.53
C VAL A 57 -12.56 -2.74 3.48
N ALA A 58 -11.72 -1.70 3.54
CA ALA A 58 -10.62 -1.53 2.61
C ALA A 58 -9.62 -2.70 2.68
N ILE A 59 -9.24 -3.12 3.90
CA ILE A 59 -8.31 -4.25 4.07
C ILE A 59 -8.95 -5.59 3.66
N ASP A 60 -10.21 -5.83 4.00
CA ASP A 60 -10.91 -7.08 3.65
C ASP A 60 -11.12 -7.21 2.14
N ALA A 61 -11.45 -6.12 1.45
CA ALA A 61 -11.56 -6.11 -0.01
C ALA A 61 -10.20 -6.40 -0.68
N LEU A 62 -9.12 -5.81 -0.15
CA LEU A 62 -7.77 -6.11 -0.62
C LEU A 62 -7.44 -7.57 -0.36
N LYS A 63 -7.69 -8.10 0.84
CA LYS A 63 -7.45 -9.51 1.18
C LYS A 63 -8.16 -10.44 0.19
N LEU A 64 -9.47 -10.25 0.00
CA LEU A 64 -10.29 -11.05 -0.92
C LEU A 64 -9.72 -11.06 -2.34
N ARG A 65 -9.18 -9.93 -2.79
CA ARG A 65 -8.53 -9.83 -4.11
C ARG A 65 -7.24 -10.64 -4.25
N TYR A 66 -6.54 -10.95 -3.15
CA TYR A 66 -5.21 -11.57 -3.17
C TYR A 66 -5.11 -12.93 -2.48
N GLU A 67 -6.11 -13.37 -1.72
CA GLU A 67 -6.01 -14.59 -0.89
C GLU A 67 -5.70 -15.85 -1.71
N ASP A 68 -6.25 -15.97 -2.93
CA ASP A 68 -6.00 -17.11 -3.82
C ASP A 68 -4.77 -16.95 -4.72
N LYS A 69 -4.07 -15.81 -4.65
CA LYS A 69 -2.89 -15.53 -5.49
C LYS A 69 -1.58 -15.99 -4.85
N GLY A 70 -1.66 -16.55 -3.64
CA GLY A 70 -0.53 -17.09 -2.89
C GLY A 70 0.54 -16.03 -2.59
N ILE A 71 0.13 -14.78 -2.34
CA ILE A 71 1.06 -13.69 -2.00
C ILE A 71 1.89 -14.09 -0.78
N THR A 72 3.19 -13.84 -0.85
CA THR A 72 4.14 -14.14 0.23
C THR A 72 4.75 -12.88 0.83
N HIS A 73 4.74 -11.77 0.08
CA HIS A 73 5.30 -10.49 0.50
C HIS A 73 4.39 -9.35 0.06
N VAL A 74 4.08 -8.45 0.99
CA VAL A 74 3.45 -7.15 0.72
C VAL A 74 4.53 -6.10 0.89
N VAL A 75 4.76 -5.32 -0.16
CA VAL A 75 5.80 -4.31 -0.16
C VAL A 75 5.14 -2.94 -0.30
N SER A 76 5.55 -2.00 0.54
CA SER A 76 4.98 -0.66 0.58
C SER A 76 6.03 0.40 0.76
N THR A 77 5.74 1.60 0.25
CA THR A 77 6.55 2.79 0.42
C THR A 77 6.16 3.57 1.66
N GLU A 78 7.16 4.15 2.31
CA GLU A 78 6.91 5.03 3.44
C GLU A 78 6.21 6.34 3.00
N SER A 79 5.40 6.96 3.85
CA SER A 79 4.91 6.46 5.14
C SER A 79 3.47 5.95 5.05
N ARG A 80 2.68 6.48 4.11
CA ARG A 80 1.24 6.22 4.05
C ARG A 80 0.93 4.85 3.44
N GLY A 81 1.72 4.36 2.49
CA GLY A 81 1.64 2.99 2.02
C GLY A 81 1.72 1.95 3.14
N PHE A 82 2.51 2.22 4.21
CA PHE A 82 2.59 1.31 5.37
C PHE A 82 1.25 1.14 6.09
N ILE A 83 0.40 2.16 6.07
CA ILE A 83 -0.89 2.14 6.76
C ILE A 83 -1.80 1.08 6.14
N PHE A 84 -1.72 0.84 4.83
CA PHE A 84 -2.51 -0.19 4.15
C PHE A 84 -1.73 -1.49 3.97
N GLY A 85 -0.44 -1.40 3.69
CA GLY A 85 0.39 -2.56 3.42
C GLY A 85 0.64 -3.45 4.63
N ALA A 86 0.89 -2.89 5.81
CA ALA A 86 1.14 -3.71 7.00
C ALA A 86 -0.11 -4.51 7.42
N PRO A 87 -1.33 -3.92 7.50
CA PRO A 87 -2.54 -4.69 7.76
C PRO A 87 -2.85 -5.72 6.67
N LEU A 88 -2.62 -5.39 5.38
CA LEU A 88 -2.81 -6.36 4.29
C LEU A 88 -1.85 -7.54 4.42
N ALA A 89 -0.58 -7.30 4.77
CA ALA A 89 0.40 -8.36 5.02
C ALA A 89 -0.06 -9.31 6.12
N LEU A 90 -0.56 -8.76 7.24
CA LEU A 90 -1.14 -9.55 8.32
C LEU A 90 -2.36 -10.35 7.86
N ALA A 91 -3.26 -9.72 7.10
CA ALA A 91 -4.49 -10.35 6.62
C ALA A 91 -4.25 -11.49 5.61
N LEU A 92 -3.16 -11.42 4.85
CA LEU A 92 -2.71 -12.43 3.89
C LEU A 92 -1.72 -13.46 4.48
N GLU A 93 -1.35 -13.32 5.76
CA GLU A 93 -0.29 -14.12 6.41
C GLU A 93 1.05 -14.05 5.64
N ALA A 94 1.34 -12.89 5.07
CA ALA A 94 2.50 -12.60 4.25
C ALA A 94 3.53 -11.75 5.01
N ALA A 95 4.79 -11.78 4.55
CA ALA A 95 5.82 -10.88 5.04
C ALA A 95 5.53 -9.43 4.62
N PHE A 96 5.79 -8.48 5.51
CA PHE A 96 5.75 -7.05 5.18
C PHE A 96 7.16 -6.53 4.91
N VAL A 97 7.37 -5.89 3.76
CA VAL A 97 8.66 -5.35 3.35
C VAL A 97 8.56 -3.83 3.22
N PRO A 98 9.25 -3.06 4.08
CA PRO A 98 9.22 -1.61 4.01
C PRO A 98 10.24 -1.08 2.98
N VAL A 99 9.76 -0.22 2.07
CA VAL A 99 10.60 0.61 1.20
C VAL A 99 10.67 2.02 1.78
N ARG A 100 11.88 2.50 2.05
CA ARG A 100 12.09 3.75 2.81
C ARG A 100 13.03 4.71 2.10
N ARG A 101 13.00 5.99 2.46
CA ARG A 101 14.01 6.94 2.00
C ARG A 101 15.39 6.57 2.55
N THR A 102 16.41 7.12 1.91
CA THR A 102 17.81 6.86 2.27
C THR A 102 18.12 6.99 3.75
N ARG A 103 18.96 6.08 4.25
CA ARG A 103 19.45 6.04 5.65
C ARG A 103 18.38 5.76 6.71
N ARG A 104 17.23 5.22 6.31
CA ARG A 104 16.16 4.80 7.24
C ARG A 104 16.14 3.30 7.53
N LEU A 105 16.86 2.51 6.76
CA LEU A 105 17.05 1.08 6.95
C LEU A 105 18.50 0.81 7.37
N PRO A 106 18.74 0.01 8.42
CA PRO A 106 20.09 -0.42 8.80
C PRO A 106 20.58 -1.56 7.87
N GLY A 107 21.89 -1.84 7.89
CA GLY A 107 22.45 -2.97 7.16
C GLY A 107 22.54 -2.75 5.65
N ASP A 108 22.62 -3.86 4.90
CA ASP A 108 22.80 -3.84 3.45
C ASP A 108 21.48 -3.55 2.74
N VAL A 109 21.51 -2.53 1.88
CA VAL A 109 20.34 -2.04 1.15
C VAL A 109 20.63 -1.93 -0.34
N VAL A 110 19.61 -2.19 -1.14
CA VAL A 110 19.56 -1.79 -2.55
C VAL A 110 18.58 -0.63 -2.69
N GLY A 111 18.72 0.17 -3.75
CA GLY A 111 17.88 1.35 -3.89
C GLY A 111 17.94 1.99 -5.26
N VAL A 112 16.94 2.84 -5.53
CA VAL A 112 16.75 3.56 -6.78
C VAL A 112 16.59 5.04 -6.50
N ASP A 113 17.33 5.82 -7.29
CA ASP A 113 17.25 7.27 -7.25
C ASP A 113 16.06 7.75 -8.08
N TYR A 114 15.45 8.84 -7.63
CA TYR A 114 14.33 9.44 -8.33
C TYR A 114 14.40 10.95 -8.33
N VAL A 115 13.69 11.54 -9.28
CA VAL A 115 13.49 12.97 -9.40
C VAL A 115 11.99 13.24 -9.50
N SER A 116 11.47 14.08 -8.61
CA SER A 116 10.09 14.55 -8.60
C SER A 116 10.07 16.07 -8.50
N GLY A 117 9.90 16.72 -9.64
CA GLY A 117 10.03 18.19 -9.74
C GLY A 117 11.46 18.62 -9.42
N TYR A 118 11.64 19.48 -8.42
CA TYR A 118 12.95 19.96 -7.97
C TYR A 118 13.58 19.08 -6.87
N TYR A 119 12.90 18.00 -6.47
CA TYR A 119 13.37 17.11 -5.41
C TYR A 119 13.96 15.86 -6.04
N SER A 120 15.23 15.57 -5.73
CA SER A 120 15.80 14.24 -5.92
C SER A 120 15.84 13.49 -4.60
N GLY A 121 15.76 12.17 -4.67
CA GLY A 121 15.84 11.30 -3.51
C GLY A 121 16.23 9.89 -3.91
N ARG A 122 16.33 9.03 -2.91
CA ARG A 122 16.60 7.60 -3.08
C ARG A 122 15.66 6.81 -2.19
N MET A 123 15.04 5.79 -2.76
CA MET A 123 14.26 4.79 -2.04
C MET A 123 15.09 3.52 -1.91
N GLU A 124 15.07 2.92 -0.71
CA GLU A 124 15.90 1.79 -0.29
C GLU A 124 15.03 0.67 0.30
N VAL A 125 15.50 -0.57 0.13
CA VAL A 125 14.98 -1.78 0.76
C VAL A 125 16.16 -2.65 1.20
N HIS A 126 16.01 -3.49 2.23
CA HIS A 126 17.07 -4.45 2.55
C HIS A 126 17.29 -5.42 1.38
N GLN A 127 18.55 -5.73 1.10
CA GLN A 127 18.94 -6.58 -0.02
C GLN A 127 18.39 -8.02 0.10
N ASP A 128 18.18 -8.49 1.32
CA ASP A 128 17.70 -9.84 1.64
C ASP A 128 16.19 -9.91 1.93
N ALA A 129 15.46 -8.81 1.73
CA ALA A 129 14.06 -8.70 2.14
C ALA A 129 13.12 -9.66 1.39
N ILE A 130 13.46 -10.05 0.17
CA ILE A 130 12.63 -10.93 -0.67
C ILE A 130 13.52 -12.03 -1.26
N PRO A 131 13.37 -13.30 -0.83
CA PRO A 131 14.12 -14.41 -1.37
C PRO A 131 13.60 -14.87 -2.74
N ASN A 132 14.39 -15.70 -3.42
CA ASN A 132 14.02 -16.28 -4.71
C ASN A 132 12.70 -17.06 -4.63
N GLY A 133 11.81 -16.84 -5.60
CA GLY A 133 10.46 -17.41 -5.64
C GLY A 133 9.40 -16.62 -4.86
N GLY A 134 9.75 -15.47 -4.28
CA GLY A 134 8.79 -14.59 -3.61
C GLY A 134 7.69 -14.11 -4.57
N ARG A 135 6.43 -14.23 -4.15
CA ARG A 135 5.27 -13.61 -4.81
C ARG A 135 4.89 -12.33 -4.09
N VAL A 136 4.99 -11.22 -4.81
CA VAL A 136 4.93 -9.86 -4.26
C VAL A 136 3.68 -9.13 -4.73
N VAL A 137 3.01 -8.44 -3.80
CA VAL A 137 2.07 -7.35 -4.11
C VAL A 137 2.62 -6.03 -3.59
N ILE A 138 2.48 -4.98 -4.40
CA ILE A 138 2.92 -3.64 -4.05
C ILE A 138 1.69 -2.81 -3.71
N ILE A 139 1.73 -2.06 -2.62
CA ILE A 139 0.63 -1.17 -2.23
C ILE A 139 1.14 0.17 -1.71
N ASP A 140 0.54 1.25 -2.22
CA ASP A 140 0.68 2.63 -1.72
C ASP A 140 -0.70 3.31 -1.71
N ASP A 141 -0.84 4.43 -1.00
CA ASP A 141 -2.14 5.07 -0.77
C ASP A 141 -2.61 6.00 -1.91
N LEU A 142 -1.68 6.68 -2.57
CA LEU A 142 -1.97 7.67 -3.60
C LEU A 142 -0.81 7.80 -4.60
N VAL A 143 -1.15 7.70 -5.88
CA VAL A 143 -0.20 7.88 -6.97
C VAL A 143 -0.13 9.33 -7.44
N ALA A 144 1.06 9.92 -7.28
CA ALA A 144 1.55 11.01 -8.12
C ALA A 144 2.83 10.55 -8.85
N SER A 145 3.87 11.40 -8.91
CA SER A 145 5.16 11.14 -9.58
C SER A 145 5.96 9.94 -9.05
N VAL A 146 5.63 9.42 -7.86
CA VAL A 146 6.37 8.35 -7.19
C VAL A 146 6.14 6.96 -7.81
N ARG A 147 5.09 6.79 -8.63
CA ARG A 147 4.73 5.50 -9.28
C ARG A 147 5.87 4.91 -10.11
N GLN A 148 6.53 5.72 -10.92
CA GLN A 148 7.61 5.25 -11.80
C GLN A 148 8.84 4.82 -10.99
N THR A 149 9.15 5.58 -9.93
CA THR A 149 10.25 5.30 -9.01
C THR A 149 10.06 3.98 -8.28
N VAL A 150 8.86 3.78 -7.76
CA VAL A 150 8.51 2.59 -7.00
C VAL A 150 8.57 1.39 -7.91
N LEU A 151 7.89 1.42 -9.07
CA LEU A 151 7.98 0.36 -10.08
C LEU A 151 9.42 0.08 -10.53
N SER A 152 10.23 1.11 -10.79
CA SER A 152 11.64 0.94 -11.19
C SER A 152 12.46 0.28 -10.09
N LEU A 153 12.30 0.72 -8.83
CA LEU A 153 12.91 0.07 -7.67
C LEU A 153 12.51 -1.40 -7.60
N TYR A 154 11.24 -1.71 -7.85
CA TYR A 154 10.78 -3.09 -7.87
C TYR A 154 11.35 -3.90 -9.02
N TYR A 155 11.44 -3.38 -10.24
CA TYR A 155 12.06 -4.11 -11.34
C TYR A 155 13.54 -4.42 -11.05
N ASP A 156 14.27 -3.48 -10.47
CA ASP A 156 15.66 -3.67 -10.06
C ASP A 156 15.80 -4.68 -8.89
N ILE A 157 14.82 -4.75 -7.99
CA ILE A 157 14.73 -5.78 -6.94
C ILE A 157 14.34 -7.16 -7.54
N LEU A 158 13.46 -7.19 -8.54
CA LEU A 158 12.89 -8.42 -9.13
C LEU A 158 13.85 -9.14 -10.07
N GLU A 159 14.84 -8.46 -10.67
CA GLU A 159 15.90 -9.11 -11.46
C GLU A 159 16.66 -10.18 -10.66
N VAL A 160 16.57 -10.16 -9.32
CA VAL A 160 17.33 -11.06 -8.46
C VAL A 160 16.51 -12.28 -7.98
N ALA A 161 15.16 -12.22 -7.90
CA ALA A 161 14.47 -13.21 -7.04
C ALA A 161 12.96 -13.45 -7.19
N ALA A 162 12.11 -12.49 -7.56
CA ALA A 162 10.67 -12.60 -7.28
C ALA A 162 9.77 -12.44 -8.52
N SER A 163 8.52 -12.91 -8.43
CA SER A 163 7.49 -12.64 -9.44
C SER A 163 6.53 -11.57 -8.93
N LEU A 164 6.40 -10.47 -9.69
CA LEU A 164 5.42 -9.44 -9.41
C LEU A 164 4.02 -9.94 -9.77
N THR A 165 3.14 -10.00 -8.77
CA THR A 165 1.77 -10.48 -8.98
C THR A 165 0.81 -9.34 -9.34
N ASP A 166 0.88 -8.21 -8.63
CA ASP A 166 0.00 -7.06 -8.85
C ASP A 166 0.55 -5.79 -8.19
N VAL A 167 0.05 -4.62 -8.61
CA VAL A 167 0.37 -3.31 -8.04
C VAL A 167 -0.91 -2.55 -7.78
N ILE A 168 -1.14 -2.19 -6.52
CA ILE A 168 -2.32 -1.48 -6.04
C ILE A 168 -1.93 -0.04 -5.75
N LEU A 169 -2.72 0.87 -6.30
CA LEU A 169 -2.45 2.29 -6.39
C LEU A 169 -3.65 3.10 -5.90
#